data_AF-A0A3D4P6H2-F1
#
_entry.id   AF-A0A3D4P6H2-F1
#
_cell.length_a   1.000
_cell.length_b   1.000
_cell.length_c   1.000
_cell.angle_alpha   90.00
_cell.angle_beta   90.00
_cell.angle_gamma   90.00
#
_symmetry.space_group_name_H-M   'P 1'
#
loop_
_entity.id
_entity.type
_entity.pdbx_description
1 polymer ?
#
loop_
_entity_poly.entity_id
_entity_poly.type
_entity_poly.pdbx_seq_one_letter_code
_entity_poly.pdbx_strand_id
1 'polypeptide(L)'
;VIDESLVSLESLYAAEELGYTGVAFKACKGQTETLLLAAAAQKKGMFLCVQDLTCPGYSFLHSATLAARIPGIAAIEGNGRQYCPAPNAEWAEKYPGMFNITDGTVKTAELNGIGLGF
;
A
#
# COMPACT_ATOMS: atom_id res chain seq x y z
N VAL A 1 0.65 -5.63 -13.88
CA VAL A 1 0.21 -4.61 -12.91
C VAL A 1 0.76 -3.28 -13.38
N ILE A 2 -0.05 -2.22 -13.49
CA ILE A 2 0.46 -0.87 -13.75
C ILE A 2 0.97 -0.28 -12.43
N ASP A 3 2.16 0.32 -12.49
CA ASP A 3 2.82 0.88 -11.32
C ASP A 3 3.31 2.32 -11.54
N GLU A 4 4.48 2.53 -12.16
CA GLU A 4 5.09 3.86 -12.30
C GLU A 4 4.16 4.83 -13.03
N SER A 5 3.51 4.34 -14.08
CA SER A 5 2.62 5.12 -14.94
C SER A 5 1.21 5.36 -14.37
N LEU A 6 0.85 4.79 -13.22
CA LEU A 6 -0.46 5.02 -12.59
C LEU A 6 -0.48 6.40 -11.92
N VAL A 7 -0.91 7.43 -12.63
CA VAL A 7 -0.88 8.84 -12.17
C VAL A 7 -2.19 9.61 -12.43
N SER A 8 -3.18 8.93 -12.99
CA SER A 8 -4.54 9.46 -13.19
C SER A 8 -5.52 8.36 -13.60
N LEU A 9 -6.82 8.68 -13.65
CA LEU A 9 -7.85 7.76 -14.14
C LEU A 9 -7.65 7.41 -15.62
N GLU A 10 -7.21 8.38 -16.42
CA GLU A 10 -6.87 8.20 -17.83
C GLU A 10 -5.70 7.22 -18.00
N SER A 11 -4.68 7.30 -17.13
CA SER A 11 -3.56 6.35 -17.15
C SER A 11 -4.01 4.92 -16.81
N LEU A 12 -4.98 4.77 -15.90
CA LEU A 12 -5.55 3.46 -15.56
C LEU A 12 -6.31 2.85 -16.75
N TYR A 13 -7.11 3.66 -17.44
CA TYR A 13 -7.89 3.21 -18.60
C TYR A 13 -6.98 2.88 -19.79
N ALA A 14 -5.97 3.71 -20.05
CA ALA A 14 -4.97 3.41 -21.07
C ALA A 14 -4.22 2.10 -20.76
N ALA A 15 -3.91 1.83 -19.48
CA ALA A 15 -3.28 0.57 -19.08
C ALA A 15 -4.19 -0.63 -19.33
N GLU A 16 -5.48 -0.53 -19.01
CA GLU A 16 -6.45 -1.58 -19.29
C GLU A 16 -6.55 -1.87 -20.80
N GLU A 17 -6.59 -0.84 -21.65
CA GLU A 17 -6.58 -1.00 -23.12
C GLU A 17 -5.31 -1.69 -23.63
N LEU A 18 -4.18 -1.46 -22.97
CA LEU A 18 -2.91 -2.14 -23.24
C LEU A 18 -2.85 -3.56 -22.66
N GLY A 19 -3.90 -4.04 -21.99
CA GLY A 19 -4.01 -5.39 -21.44
C GLY A 19 -3.48 -5.56 -20.02
N TYR A 20 -3.23 -4.47 -19.28
CA TYR A 20 -2.87 -4.58 -17.86
C TYR A 20 -4.08 -5.02 -17.04
N THR A 21 -3.90 -6.02 -16.18
CA THR A 21 -4.97 -6.65 -15.40
C THR A 21 -4.94 -6.31 -13.91
N GLY A 22 -4.04 -5.41 -13.48
CA GLY A 22 -3.88 -5.09 -12.07
C GLY A 22 -3.21 -3.75 -11.83
N VAL A 23 -3.31 -3.25 -10.60
CA VAL A 23 -2.91 -1.91 -10.18
C VAL A 23 -2.08 -1.99 -8.90
N ALA A 24 -0.96 -1.26 -8.88
CA ALA A 24 -0.12 -1.06 -7.70
C ALA A 24 -0.37 0.32 -7.10
N PHE A 25 -0.95 0.36 -5.91
CA PHE A 25 -1.14 1.60 -5.17
C PHE A 25 0.07 1.93 -4.32
N LYS A 26 0.41 3.22 -4.22
CA LYS A 26 1.53 3.72 -3.42
C LYS A 26 1.04 4.89 -2.58
N ALA A 27 1.07 4.75 -1.27
CA ALA A 27 0.64 5.82 -0.36
C ALA A 27 1.42 7.13 -0.61
N CYS A 28 2.71 7.02 -0.93
CA CYS A 28 3.59 8.15 -1.26
C CYS A 28 3.29 8.83 -2.61
N LYS A 29 2.54 8.19 -3.52
CA LYS A 29 2.06 8.83 -4.75
C LYS A 29 0.80 9.66 -4.51
N GLY A 30 0.05 9.38 -3.45
CA GLY A 30 -1.05 10.22 -2.98
C GLY A 30 -2.22 9.43 -2.40
N GLN A 31 -2.69 9.84 -1.22
CA GLN A 31 -3.85 9.23 -0.55
C GLN A 31 -5.13 9.41 -1.38
N THR A 32 -5.47 10.65 -1.76
CA THR A 32 -6.71 10.96 -2.48
C THR A 32 -6.80 10.21 -3.80
N GLU A 33 -5.71 10.23 -4.58
CA GLU A 33 -5.65 9.57 -5.86
C GLU A 33 -5.79 8.05 -5.73
N THR A 34 -5.10 7.47 -4.75
CA THR A 34 -5.22 6.02 -4.47
C THR A 34 -6.67 5.62 -4.17
N LEU A 35 -7.42 6.41 -3.39
CA LEU A 35 -8.81 6.10 -3.08
C LEU A 35 -9.71 6.12 -4.34
N LEU A 36 -9.52 7.11 -5.22
CA LEU A 36 -10.29 7.24 -6.46
C LEU A 36 -9.95 6.11 -7.45
N LEU A 37 -8.66 5.82 -7.63
CA LEU A 37 -8.20 4.77 -8.53
C LEU A 37 -8.52 3.37 -8.03
N ALA A 38 -8.51 3.15 -6.71
CA ALA A 38 -8.96 1.90 -6.11
C ALA A 38 -10.43 1.62 -6.43
N ALA A 39 -11.31 2.61 -6.28
CA ALA A 39 -12.71 2.45 -6.65
C ALA A 39 -12.89 2.10 -8.14
N ALA A 40 -12.14 2.76 -9.03
CA ALA A 40 -12.17 2.49 -10.46
C ALA A 40 -11.65 1.08 -10.82
N ALA A 41 -10.51 0.68 -10.23
CA ALA A 41 -9.90 -0.62 -10.43
C ALA A 41 -10.78 -1.77 -9.89
N GLN A 42 -11.41 -1.57 -8.72
CA GLN A 42 -12.39 -2.50 -8.17
C GLN A 42 -13.60 -2.66 -9.11
N LYS A 43 -14.12 -1.55 -9.65
CA LYS A 43 -15.24 -1.57 -10.60
C LYS A 43 -14.92 -2.39 -11.85
N LYS A 44 -13.64 -2.46 -12.23
CA LYS A 44 -13.12 -3.21 -13.38
C LYS A 44 -12.67 -4.64 -13.03
N GLY A 45 -12.76 -5.05 -11.75
CA GLY A 45 -12.33 -6.37 -11.32
C GLY A 45 -10.83 -6.61 -11.46
N MET A 46 -10.02 -5.55 -11.41
CA MET A 46 -8.57 -5.66 -11.55
C MET A 46 -7.93 -6.24 -10.28
N PHE A 47 -6.79 -6.90 -10.45
CA PHE A 47 -5.94 -7.29 -9.32
C PHE A 47 -5.40 -6.05 -8.60
N LEU A 48 -5.45 -6.03 -7.27
CA LEU A 48 -5.06 -4.88 -6.47
C LEU A 48 -3.91 -5.26 -5.53
N CYS A 49 -2.86 -4.46 -5.50
CA CYS A 49 -1.81 -4.54 -4.49
C CYS A 49 -1.40 -3.14 -4.01
N VAL A 50 -0.78 -3.10 -2.83
CA VAL A 50 -0.03 -1.92 -2.36
C VAL A 50 1.45 -2.19 -2.58
N GLN A 51 2.15 -1.24 -3.18
CA GLN A 51 3.59 -1.27 -3.32
C GLN A 51 4.24 -0.05 -2.65
N ASP A 52 5.55 -0.12 -2.47
CA ASP A 52 6.33 0.91 -1.80
C ASP A 52 7.48 1.39 -2.70
N LEU A 53 8.01 2.59 -2.43
CA LEU A 53 9.21 3.17 -3.05
C LEU A 53 10.34 3.33 -2.02
N THR A 54 10.59 2.31 -1.20
CA THR A 54 11.50 2.39 -0.03
C THR A 54 11.06 3.46 0.97
N CYS A 55 9.83 3.36 1.45
CA CYS A 55 9.25 4.18 2.51
C CYS A 55 9.08 3.35 3.80
N PRO A 56 10.19 3.04 4.52
CA PRO A 56 10.15 2.31 5.79
C PRO A 56 9.61 3.17 6.95
N GLY A 57 9.60 2.60 8.17
CA GLY A 57 9.21 3.30 9.39
C GLY A 57 7.78 3.83 9.34
N TYR A 58 7.61 5.11 9.67
CA TYR A 58 6.30 5.78 9.71
C TYR A 58 5.54 5.68 8.38
N SER A 59 6.24 5.84 7.25
CA SER A 59 5.61 5.80 5.93
C SER A 59 5.05 4.42 5.59
N PHE A 60 5.65 3.34 6.11
CA PHE A 60 5.13 1.99 5.92
C PHE A 60 3.79 1.79 6.63
N LEU A 61 3.59 2.43 7.79
CA LEU A 61 2.32 2.38 8.51
C LEU A 61 1.19 2.94 7.65
N HIS A 62 1.45 4.01 6.89
CA HIS A 62 0.48 4.59 5.96
C HIS A 62 0.10 3.59 4.86
N SER A 63 1.09 2.95 4.22
CA SER A 63 0.85 1.90 3.22
C SER A 63 0.07 0.71 3.79
N ALA A 64 0.39 0.26 5.01
CA ALA A 64 -0.31 -0.83 5.70
C ALA A 64 -1.77 -0.47 6.04
N THR A 65 -2.01 0.75 6.52
CA THR A 65 -3.36 1.29 6.75
C THR A 65 -4.19 1.31 5.48
N LEU A 66 -3.58 1.71 4.37
CA LEU A 66 -4.22 1.80 3.06
C LEU A 66 -4.60 0.40 2.55
N ALA A 67 -3.65 -0.54 2.61
CA ALA A 67 -3.88 -1.94 2.26
C ALA A 67 -5.02 -2.56 3.09
N ALA A 68 -5.09 -2.26 4.39
CA ALA A 68 -6.10 -2.81 5.29
C ALA A 68 -7.52 -2.28 5.04
N ARG A 69 -7.65 -1.08 4.44
CA ARG A 69 -8.94 -0.37 4.30
C ARG A 69 -9.50 -0.40 2.88
N ILE A 70 -8.69 -0.72 1.88
CA ILE A 70 -9.16 -0.90 0.49
C ILE A 70 -9.55 -2.37 0.30
N PRO A 71 -10.84 -2.69 0.07
CA PRO A 71 -11.25 -4.07 -0.12
C PRO A 71 -10.61 -4.71 -1.36
N GLY A 72 -10.19 -5.97 -1.25
CA GLY A 72 -9.64 -6.72 -2.39
C GLY A 72 -8.15 -6.51 -2.66
N ILE A 73 -7.43 -5.77 -1.80
CA ILE A 73 -5.95 -5.77 -1.82
C ILE A 73 -5.46 -7.19 -1.53
N ALA A 74 -4.70 -7.75 -2.46
CA ALA A 74 -4.17 -9.11 -2.36
C ALA A 74 -2.88 -9.19 -1.53
N ALA A 75 -2.04 -8.16 -1.61
CA ALA A 75 -0.76 -8.11 -0.92
C ALA A 75 -0.26 -6.66 -0.75
N ILE A 76 0.68 -6.49 0.17
CA ILE A 76 1.44 -5.27 0.40
C ILE A 76 2.94 -5.56 0.27
N GLU A 77 3.63 -4.77 -0.54
CA GLU A 77 5.10 -4.71 -0.54
C GLU A 77 5.58 -3.83 0.62
N GLY A 78 6.58 -4.30 1.35
CA GLY A 78 7.15 -3.58 2.48
C GLY A 78 8.53 -4.04 2.88
N ASN A 79 9.24 -4.75 2.00
CA ASN A 79 10.56 -5.30 2.26
C ASN A 79 11.63 -4.21 2.48
N GLY A 80 11.39 -2.96 2.07
CA GLY A 80 12.29 -1.83 2.36
C GLY A 80 12.71 -1.73 3.84
N ARG A 81 11.84 -2.15 4.76
CA ARG A 81 12.13 -2.24 6.20
C ARG A 81 13.31 -3.15 6.56
N GLN A 82 13.59 -4.17 5.76
CA GLN A 82 14.69 -5.12 5.98
C GLN A 82 16.03 -4.55 5.51
N TYR A 83 16.01 -3.69 4.49
CA TYR A 83 17.21 -3.12 3.87
C TYR A 83 17.55 -1.72 4.39
N CYS A 84 16.57 -1.01 4.93
CA CYS A 84 16.71 0.29 5.59
C CYS A 84 16.06 0.23 6.98
N PRO A 85 16.68 -0.43 7.98
CA PRO A 85 16.02 -0.71 9.26
C PRO A 85 16.00 0.48 10.21
N ALA A 86 16.93 1.44 10.07
CA ALA A 86 17.07 2.55 11.01
C ALA A 86 15.76 3.36 11.22
N PRO A 87 14.97 3.70 10.19
CA PRO A 87 13.70 4.39 10.36
C PRO A 87 12.61 3.59 11.09
N ASN A 88 12.75 2.27 11.23
CA ASN A 88 11.77 1.44 11.93
C ASN A 88 11.91 1.51 13.44
N ALA A 89 13.09 1.89 13.96
CA ALA A 89 13.43 1.73 15.38
C ALA A 89 12.41 2.37 16.32
N GLU A 90 11.97 3.61 16.03
CA GLU A 90 10.97 4.31 16.85
C GLU A 90 9.59 3.62 16.82
N TRP A 91 9.23 3.00 15.69
CA TRP A 91 7.90 2.46 15.45
C TRP A 91 7.78 0.98 15.80
N ALA A 92 8.89 0.25 15.83
CA ALA A 92 8.92 -1.18 16.14
C ALA A 92 8.46 -1.49 17.57
N GLU A 93 8.70 -0.58 18.51
CA GLU A 93 8.21 -0.72 19.90
C GLU A 93 6.71 -0.43 20.00
N LYS A 94 6.22 0.59 19.26
CA LYS A 94 4.81 1.02 19.28
C LYS A 94 3.89 0.07 18.50
N TYR A 95 4.38 -0.47 17.39
CA TYR A 95 3.63 -1.29 16.43
C TYR A 95 4.43 -2.57 16.08
N PRO A 96 4.72 -3.45 17.05
CA PRO A 96 5.59 -4.61 16.82
C PRO A 96 5.08 -5.54 15.72
N GLY A 97 3.77 -5.66 15.52
CA GLY A 97 3.20 -6.47 14.44
C GLY A 97 3.37 -5.88 13.04
N MET A 98 3.86 -4.64 12.93
CA MET A 98 4.27 -4.02 11.66
C MET A 98 5.74 -4.24 11.32
N PHE A 99 6.60 -4.55 12.29
CA PHE A 99 8.06 -4.55 12.09
C PHE A 99 8.75 -5.87 12.46
N ASN A 100 8.20 -6.65 13.39
CA ASN A 100 8.75 -7.95 13.81
C ASN A 100 8.05 -9.10 13.09
N ILE A 101 8.20 -9.15 11.76
CA ILE A 101 7.53 -10.13 10.90
C ILE A 101 8.38 -11.39 10.73
N THR A 102 7.75 -12.56 10.89
CA THR A 102 8.42 -13.86 10.73
C THR A 102 7.73 -14.79 9.72
N ASP A 103 6.47 -14.50 9.37
CA ASP A 103 5.60 -15.35 8.55
C ASP A 103 5.04 -14.61 7.32
N GLY A 104 5.55 -13.42 7.04
CA GLY A 104 5.06 -12.56 5.94
C GLY A 104 3.79 -11.78 6.28
N THR A 105 3.25 -11.87 7.50
CA THR A 105 2.01 -11.18 7.89
C THR A 105 2.28 -9.88 8.64
N VAL A 106 1.63 -8.79 8.19
CA VAL A 106 1.52 -7.53 8.96
C VAL A 106 0.24 -7.52 9.80
N LYS A 107 0.33 -7.20 11.09
CA LYS A 107 -0.85 -7.14 11.99
C LYS A 107 -1.57 -5.79 11.95
N THR A 108 -2.27 -5.50 10.84
CA THR A 108 -2.86 -4.17 10.60
C THR A 108 -3.92 -3.74 11.62
N ALA A 109 -4.42 -4.67 12.44
CA ALA A 109 -5.28 -4.39 13.58
C ALA A 109 -4.61 -3.48 14.65
N GLU A 110 -3.28 -3.38 14.67
CA GLU A 110 -2.53 -2.43 15.51
C GLU A 110 -2.70 -0.98 15.03
N LEU A 111 -3.15 -0.75 13.80
CA LEU A 111 -3.32 0.57 13.17
C LEU A 111 -4.81 1.00 13.15
N ASN A 112 -5.42 1.09 14.33
CA ASN A 112 -6.86 1.30 14.53
C ASN A 112 -7.25 2.65 15.16
N GLY A 113 -6.31 3.60 15.28
CA GLY A 113 -6.57 4.96 15.77
C GLY A 113 -7.44 5.83 14.85
N ILE A 114 -7.70 7.07 15.27
CA ILE A 114 -8.39 8.07 14.47
C ILE A 114 -7.51 8.51 13.28
N GLY A 115 -8.12 8.87 12.16
CA GLY A 115 -7.40 9.35 10.97
C GLY A 115 -6.76 8.20 10.19
N LEU A 116 -5.43 8.24 10.02
CA LEU A 116 -4.68 7.18 9.33
C LEU A 116 -4.46 5.93 10.18
N GLY A 117 -4.90 5.93 11.45
CA GLY A 117 -4.89 4.73 12.28
C GLY A 117 -3.71 4.56 13.23
N PHE A 118 -2.77 5.50 13.29
CA PHE A 118 -1.54 5.41 14.08
C PHE A 118 -1.04 6.77 14.57
#